data_AF-A0A962F509-F1
#
_entry.id   AF-A0A962F509-F1
#
_cell.length_a   1.000
_cell.length_b   1.000
_cell.length_c   1.000
_cell.angle_alpha   90.00
_cell.angle_beta   90.00
_cell.angle_gamma   90.00
#
_symmetry.space_group_name_H-M   'P 1'
#
loop_
_entity.id
_entity.type
_entity.pdbx_description
1 polymer ?
#
loop_
_entity_poly.entity_id
_entity_poly.type
_entity_poly.pdbx_seq_one_letter_code
_entity_poly.pdbx_strand_id
1 'polypeptide(L)'
;MSPFLLLFLYVAFRLKQLTCDFLLQTDWMALNKGKPGKEGYRALFSHTVIHAIGTTLIVLAFAPTLWWLGALDFLIHSIIDRTKGVLTYEKGWKPANTMFWWAFGLDQEAHNLTHLAFVLLILMDKGGIVL
;
A
#
# COMPACT_ATOMS: atom_id res chain seq x y z
N MET A 1 -9.95 -12.06 -21.01
CA MET A 1 -11.03 -11.66 -20.07
C MET A 1 -11.64 -10.32 -20.46
N SER A 2 -12.84 -10.00 -19.95
CA SER A 2 -13.46 -8.69 -20.18
C SER A 2 -12.62 -7.54 -19.57
N PRO A 3 -12.51 -6.38 -20.26
CA PRO A 3 -11.90 -5.16 -19.71
C PRO A 3 -12.48 -4.72 -18.35
N PHE A 4 -13.70 -5.15 -18.02
CA PHE A 4 -14.31 -4.86 -16.73
C PHE A 4 -13.53 -5.43 -15.53
N LEU A 5 -12.85 -6.58 -15.66
CA LEU A 5 -12.07 -7.12 -14.54
C LEU A 5 -10.90 -6.21 -14.17
N LEU A 6 -10.19 -5.66 -15.16
CA LEU A 6 -9.12 -4.70 -14.93
C LEU A 6 -9.65 -3.49 -14.15
N LEU A 7 -10.79 -2.95 -14.58
CA LEU A 7 -11.43 -1.82 -13.90
C LEU A 7 -11.84 -2.17 -12.47
N PHE A 8 -12.47 -3.34 -12.25
CA PHE A 8 -12.87 -3.79 -10.92
C PHE A 8 -11.67 -3.95 -9.98
N LEU A 9 -10.60 -4.61 -10.44
CA LEU A 9 -9.38 -4.80 -9.65
C LEU A 9 -8.71 -3.46 -9.34
N TYR A 10 -8.58 -2.57 -10.34
CA TYR A 10 -8.04 -1.24 -10.14
C TYR A 10 -8.82 -0.47 -9.06
N VAL A 11 -10.16 -0.40 -9.19
CA VAL A 11 -11.02 0.27 -8.21
C VAL A 11 -10.92 -0.39 -6.84
N ALA A 12 -10.89 -1.72 -6.75
CA ALA A 12 -10.76 -2.43 -5.49
C ALA A 12 -9.47 -2.07 -4.76
N PHE A 13 -8.33 -2.04 -5.46
CA PHE A 13 -7.06 -1.61 -4.87
C PHE A 13 -7.03 -0.12 -4.51
N ARG A 14 -7.68 0.75 -5.30
CA ARG A 14 -7.83 2.17 -4.95
C ARG A 14 -8.62 2.36 -3.65
N LEU A 15 -9.74 1.65 -3.52
CA LEU A 15 -10.57 1.69 -2.32
C LEU A 15 -9.81 1.11 -1.12
N LYS A 16 -9.10 -0.02 -1.29
CA LYS A 16 -8.22 -0.57 -0.26
C LYS A 16 -7.22 0.46 0.21
N GLN A 17 -6.50 1.12 -0.70
CA GLN A 17 -5.48 2.09 -0.30
C GLN A 17 -6.10 3.27 0.46
N LEU A 18 -7.20 3.84 -0.06
CA LEU A 18 -7.92 4.92 0.60
C LEU A 18 -8.36 4.52 2.02
N THR A 19 -8.97 3.35 2.16
CA THR A 19 -9.45 2.85 3.45
C THR A 19 -8.30 2.64 4.42
N CYS A 20 -7.21 2.01 3.99
CA CYS A 20 -6.13 1.65 4.90
C CYS A 20 -5.26 2.86 5.30
N ASP A 21 -4.96 3.78 4.37
CA ASP A 21 -4.12 4.97 4.64
C ASP A 21 -4.85 6.10 5.39
N PHE A 22 -6.16 6.26 5.15
CA PHE A 22 -6.87 7.45 5.59
C PHE A 22 -8.03 7.17 6.55
N LEU A 23 -8.67 6.01 6.47
CA LEU A 23 -9.82 5.69 7.32
C LEU A 23 -9.45 4.81 8.51
N LEU A 24 -8.55 3.84 8.31
CA LEU A 24 -8.13 2.88 9.34
C LEU A 24 -6.79 3.26 9.99
N GLN A 25 -5.95 4.04 9.32
CA GLN A 25 -4.70 4.51 9.90
C GLN A 25 -5.00 5.51 11.03
N THR A 26 -4.48 5.22 12.22
CA THR A 26 -4.60 6.11 13.38
C THR A 26 -3.47 7.15 13.41
N ASP A 27 -3.68 8.23 14.16
CA ASP A 27 -2.63 9.22 14.43
C ASP A 27 -1.35 8.57 15.00
N TRP A 28 -1.51 7.56 15.85
CA TRP A 28 -0.37 6.82 16.39
C TRP A 28 0.43 6.14 15.28
N MET A 29 -0.21 5.45 14.33
CA MET A 29 0.48 4.84 13.20
C MET A 29 1.19 5.89 12.34
N ALA A 30 0.46 6.94 11.94
CA ALA A 30 0.94 7.96 11.02
C ALA A 30 2.12 8.78 11.58
N LEU A 31 2.04 9.17 12.86
CA LEU A 31 3.04 10.04 13.50
C LEU A 31 4.25 9.29 14.06
N ASN A 32 4.18 7.96 14.22
CA ASN A 32 5.26 7.18 14.83
C ASN A 32 6.01 6.27 13.86
N LYS A 33 5.45 5.87 12.70
CA LYS A 33 6.09 4.89 11.78
C LYS A 33 7.48 5.29 11.25
N GLY A 34 7.82 6.58 11.31
CA GLY A 34 9.15 7.11 10.98
C GLY A 34 10.17 7.16 12.12
N LYS A 35 9.76 6.93 13.38
CA LYS A 35 10.64 7.03 14.55
C LYS A 35 11.66 5.89 14.60
N PRO A 36 12.86 6.10 15.16
CA PRO A 36 13.80 5.02 15.41
C PRO A 36 13.30 4.06 16.50
N GLY A 37 13.89 2.86 16.52
CA GLY A 37 13.65 1.87 17.58
C GLY A 37 12.31 1.12 17.46
N LYS A 38 12.02 0.33 18.50
CA LYS A 38 10.89 -0.63 18.51
C LYS A 38 9.54 0.04 18.25
N GLU A 39 9.34 1.24 18.77
CA GLU A 39 8.05 1.92 18.65
C GLU A 39 7.72 2.33 17.21
N GLY A 40 8.72 2.80 16.44
CA GLY A 40 8.50 3.11 15.03
C GLY A 40 8.16 1.87 14.21
N TYR A 41 8.81 0.73 14.48
CA TYR A 41 8.45 -0.54 13.84
C TYR A 41 7.07 -1.05 14.24
N ARG A 42 6.64 -0.87 15.51
CA ARG A 42 5.29 -1.22 15.94
C ARG A 42 4.24 -0.42 15.17
N ALA A 43 4.40 0.90 15.11
CA ALA A 43 3.50 1.77 14.36
C ALA A 43 3.45 1.41 12.87
N LEU A 44 4.62 1.20 12.26
CA LEU A 44 4.75 0.78 10.86
C LEU A 44 4.03 -0.54 10.59
N PHE A 45 4.35 -1.59 11.35
CA PHE A 45 3.82 -2.93 11.09
C PHE A 45 2.34 -3.06 11.42
N SER A 46 1.83 -2.35 12.44
CA SER A 46 0.39 -2.30 12.69
C SER A 46 -0.37 -1.73 11.50
N HIS A 47 0.18 -0.71 10.84
CA HIS A 47 -0.41 -0.15 9.64
C HIS A 47 -0.24 -1.09 8.43
N THR A 48 0.96 -1.58 8.15
CA THR A 48 1.20 -2.39 6.95
C THR A 48 0.54 -3.78 7.01
N VAL A 49 0.24 -4.31 8.20
CA VAL A 49 -0.62 -5.50 8.36
C VAL A 49 -2.05 -5.25 7.88
N ILE A 50 -2.61 -4.05 8.11
CA ILE A 50 -3.94 -3.70 7.59
C ILE A 50 -3.93 -3.72 6.06
N HIS A 51 -2.87 -3.21 5.44
CA HIS A 51 -2.68 -3.28 3.99
C HIS A 51 -2.57 -4.72 3.49
N ALA A 52 -1.75 -5.53 4.15
CA ALA A 52 -1.58 -6.95 3.83
C ALA A 52 -2.90 -7.73 3.89
N ILE A 53 -3.72 -7.48 4.92
CA ILE A 53 -5.06 -8.07 5.04
C ILE A 53 -5.94 -7.62 3.88
N GLY A 54 -6.01 -6.31 3.60
CA GLY A 54 -6.80 -5.78 2.49
C GLY A 54 -6.40 -6.38 1.13
N THR A 55 -5.11 -6.49 0.86
CA THR A 55 -4.58 -7.13 -0.34
C THR A 55 -4.92 -8.62 -0.40
N THR A 56 -4.75 -9.34 0.71
CA THR A 56 -5.09 -10.77 0.79
C THR A 56 -6.58 -11.00 0.49
N LEU A 57 -7.48 -10.17 1.03
CA LEU A 57 -8.92 -10.28 0.79
C LEU A 57 -9.27 -10.10 -0.69
N ILE A 58 -8.68 -9.09 -1.35
CA ILE A 58 -8.85 -8.89 -2.80
C ILE A 58 -8.32 -10.12 -3.56
N VAL A 59 -7.09 -10.54 -3.26
CA VAL A 59 -6.44 -11.64 -3.97
C VAL A 59 -7.20 -12.96 -3.80
N LEU A 60 -7.68 -13.29 -2.60
CA LEU A 60 -8.48 -14.49 -2.37
C LEU A 60 -9.83 -14.46 -3.10
N ALA A 61 -10.42 -13.28 -3.33
CA ALA A 61 -11.66 -13.17 -4.10
C ALA A 61 -11.45 -13.39 -5.60
N PHE A 62 -10.29 -13.00 -6.14
CA PHE A 62 -10.04 -13.05 -7.58
C PHE A 62 -9.08 -14.18 -7.99
N ALA A 63 -7.89 -14.31 -7.39
CA ALA A 63 -6.87 -15.30 -7.73
C ALA A 63 -6.26 -15.95 -6.46
N PRO A 64 -6.96 -16.93 -5.83
CA PRO A 64 -6.51 -17.54 -4.57
C PRO A 64 -5.12 -18.19 -4.62
N THR A 65 -4.69 -18.65 -5.79
CA THR A 65 -3.35 -19.18 -6.07
C THR A 65 -2.24 -18.18 -5.76
N LEU A 66 -2.55 -16.88 -5.78
CA LEU A 66 -1.63 -15.78 -5.53
C LEU A 66 -1.67 -15.24 -4.10
N TRP A 67 -2.23 -15.98 -3.12
CA TRP A 67 -2.39 -15.55 -1.72
C TRP A 67 -1.13 -14.89 -1.10
N TRP A 68 0.06 -15.31 -1.53
CA TRP A 68 1.35 -14.79 -1.09
C TRP A 68 1.57 -13.30 -1.42
N LEU A 69 0.79 -12.72 -2.34
CA LEU A 69 0.78 -11.29 -2.62
C LEU A 69 0.43 -10.43 -1.41
N GLY A 70 -0.34 -10.94 -0.45
CA GLY A 70 -0.57 -10.24 0.81
C GLY A 70 0.69 -10.07 1.66
N ALA A 71 1.53 -11.12 1.73
CA ALA A 71 2.82 -11.06 2.42
C ALA A 71 3.82 -10.18 1.65
N LEU A 72 3.77 -10.20 0.31
CA LEU A 72 4.57 -9.29 -0.51
C LEU A 72 4.15 -7.83 -0.31
N ASP A 73 2.85 -7.54 -0.24
CA ASP A 73 2.34 -6.20 0.07
C ASP A 73 2.87 -5.74 1.42
N PHE A 74 2.78 -6.56 2.47
CA PHE A 74 3.35 -6.22 3.78
C PHE A 74 4.81 -5.75 3.69
N LEU A 75 5.65 -6.47 2.95
CA LEU A 75 7.06 -6.15 2.78
C LEU A 75 7.27 -4.85 1.99
N ILE A 76 6.68 -4.74 0.80
CA ILE A 76 6.85 -3.58 -0.08
C ILE A 76 6.28 -2.32 0.60
N HIS A 77 5.08 -2.43 1.16
CA HIS A 77 4.41 -1.34 1.85
C HIS A 77 5.26 -0.85 3.03
N SER A 78 5.80 -1.77 3.84
CA SER A 78 6.67 -1.41 4.96
C SER A 78 7.93 -0.67 4.52
N ILE A 79 8.52 -1.04 3.37
CA ILE A 79 9.72 -0.36 2.84
C ILE A 79 9.38 1.06 2.39
N ILE A 80 8.31 1.24 1.61
CA ILE A 80 7.88 2.55 1.10
C ILE A 80 7.57 3.48 2.27
N ASP A 81 6.69 3.04 3.16
CA ASP A 81 6.25 3.81 4.32
C ASP A 81 7.40 4.15 5.26
N ARG A 82 8.33 3.21 5.48
CA ARG A 82 9.48 3.45 6.33
C ARG A 82 10.42 4.48 5.70
N THR A 83 10.63 4.41 4.39
CA THR A 83 11.48 5.36 3.67
C THR A 83 10.92 6.77 3.80
N LYS A 84 9.63 6.96 3.47
CA LYS A 84 8.95 8.25 3.62
C LYS A 84 8.88 8.69 5.08
N GLY A 85 8.57 7.79 6.00
CA GLY A 85 8.47 8.04 7.44
C GLY A 85 9.78 8.53 8.04
N VAL A 86 10.89 7.84 7.79
CA VAL A 86 12.23 8.24 8.26
C VAL A 86 12.65 9.57 7.65
N LEU A 87 12.48 9.74 6.33
CA LEU A 87 12.85 10.98 5.65
C LEU A 87 12.11 12.19 6.23
N THR A 88 10.79 12.08 6.40
CA THR A 88 9.97 13.17 6.97
C THR A 88 10.29 13.43 8.44
N TYR A 89 10.58 12.37 9.22
CA TYR A 89 10.96 12.48 10.63
C TYR A 89 12.32 13.16 10.81
N GLU A 90 13.37 12.69 10.13
CA GLU A 90 14.73 13.22 10.25
C GLU A 90 14.85 14.67 9.75
N LYS A 91 14.10 15.02 8.70
CA LYS A 91 14.08 16.37 8.14
C LYS A 91 13.08 17.31 8.83
N GLY A 92 12.27 16.80 9.76
CA GLY A 92 11.25 17.59 10.47
C GLY A 92 10.22 18.22 9.52
N TRP A 93 9.95 17.60 8.37
CA TRP A 93 9.01 18.14 7.39
C TRP A 93 7.57 18.03 7.88
N LYS A 94 6.86 19.15 7.84
CA LYS A 94 5.45 19.31 8.23
C LYS A 94 4.61 19.63 6.98
N PRO A 95 3.27 19.55 7.05
CA PRO A 95 2.40 19.94 5.94
C PRO A 95 2.61 21.37 5.41
N ALA A 96 3.20 22.26 6.22
CA ALA A 96 3.61 23.60 5.79
C ALA A 96 4.82 23.62 4.82
N ASN A 97 5.53 22.50 4.66
CA ASN A 97 6.71 22.38 3.81
C ASN A 97 6.37 21.68 2.50
N THR A 98 6.78 22.24 1.35
CA THR A 98 6.58 21.62 0.03
C THR A 98 7.15 20.19 -0.06
N MET A 99 8.30 19.96 0.56
CA MET A 99 8.94 18.64 0.57
C MET A 99 8.09 17.55 1.26
N PHE A 100 7.24 17.93 2.22
CA PHE A 100 6.29 16.97 2.81
C PHE A 100 5.33 16.46 1.76
N TRP A 101 4.79 17.34 0.92
CA TRP A 101 3.85 16.99 -0.14
C TRP A 101 4.50 16.19 -1.26
N TRP A 102 5.77 16.48 -1.60
CA TRP A 102 6.51 15.64 -2.54
C TRP A 102 6.73 14.23 -1.99
N ALA A 103 7.19 14.11 -0.74
CA ALA A 103 7.38 12.80 -0.11
C ALA A 103 6.06 12.03 0.02
N PHE A 104 4.98 12.71 0.39
CA PHE A 104 3.64 12.14 0.46
C PHE A 104 3.12 11.68 -0.92
N GLY A 105 3.25 12.50 -1.95
CA GLY A 105 2.82 12.14 -3.31
C GLY A 105 3.61 10.95 -3.86
N LEU A 106 4.93 10.93 -3.68
CA LEU A 106 5.78 9.81 -4.12
C LEU A 106 5.45 8.50 -3.39
N ASP A 107 5.15 8.57 -2.10
CA ASP A 107 4.67 7.45 -1.29
C ASP A 107 3.36 6.88 -1.84
N GLN A 108 2.36 7.74 -2.10
CA GLN A 108 1.10 7.31 -2.69
C GLN A 108 1.26 6.69 -4.08
N GLU A 109 2.11 7.26 -4.94
CA GLU A 109 2.35 6.71 -6.28
C GLU A 109 3.14 5.39 -6.25
N ALA A 110 4.09 5.21 -5.33
CA ALA A 110 4.80 3.95 -5.18
C ALA A 110 3.85 2.80 -4.79
N HIS A 111 2.90 3.08 -3.90
CA HIS A 111 1.84 2.12 -3.55
C HIS A 111 0.91 1.83 -4.72
N ASN A 112 0.55 2.85 -5.51
CA ASN A 112 -0.28 2.69 -6.71
C ASN A 112 0.39 1.79 -7.76
N LEU A 113 1.69 1.99 -8.01
CA LEU A 113 2.45 1.17 -8.94
C LEU A 113 2.58 -0.28 -8.45
N THR A 114 2.74 -0.48 -7.14
CA THR A 114 2.74 -1.82 -6.52
C THR A 114 1.41 -2.53 -6.76
N HIS A 115 0.28 -1.85 -6.51
CA HIS A 115 -1.03 -2.42 -6.77
C HIS A 115 -1.27 -2.66 -8.26
N LEU A 116 -0.82 -1.78 -9.15
CA LEU A 116 -0.92 -2.01 -10.59
C LEU A 116 -0.18 -3.30 -10.98
N ALA A 117 1.00 -3.56 -10.43
CA ALA A 117 1.70 -4.82 -10.64
C ALA A 117 0.90 -6.02 -10.14
N PHE A 118 0.26 -5.94 -8.96
CA PHE A 118 -0.61 -7.00 -8.46
C PHE A 118 -1.84 -7.23 -9.35
N VAL A 119 -2.47 -6.16 -9.84
CA VAL A 119 -3.58 -6.24 -10.81
C VAL A 119 -3.13 -7.01 -12.06
N LEU A 120 -1.96 -6.70 -12.60
CA LEU A 120 -1.42 -7.40 -13.77
C LEU A 120 -1.14 -8.87 -13.50
N LEU A 121 -0.56 -9.22 -12.33
CA LEU A 121 -0.33 -10.61 -11.95
C LEU A 121 -1.64 -11.41 -11.82
N ILE A 122 -2.66 -10.82 -11.19
CA ILE A 122 -4.00 -11.42 -11.10
C ILE A 122 -4.60 -11.63 -12.49
N LEU A 123 -4.48 -10.65 -13.39
CA LEU A 123 -4.98 -10.79 -14.76
C LEU A 123 -4.25 -11.90 -15.53
N MET A 124 -2.93 -12.02 -15.36
CA MET A 124 -2.13 -13.07 -15.98
C MET A 124 -2.53 -14.46 -15.46
N ASP A 125 -2.74 -14.62 -14.15
CA ASP A 125 -3.25 -15.87 -13.54
C ASP A 125 -4.60 -16.28 -14.14
N LYS A 126 -5.42 -15.31 -14.58
CA LYS A 126 -6.71 -15.56 -15.23
C LYS A 126 -6.67 -15.71 -16.75
N GLY A 127 -5.49 -15.89 -17.33
CA GLY A 127 -5.33 -16.09 -18.77
C GLY A 127 -5.21 -14.79 -19.58
N GLY A 128 -4.90 -13.66 -18.91
CA GLY A 128 -4.56 -12.40 -19.55
C GLY A 128 -5.72 -11.58 -20.12
N ILE A 129 -5.36 -10.44 -20.71
CA ILE A 129 -6.30 -9.59 -21.46
C ILE A 129 -6.33 -10.11 -22.90
N VAL A 130 -7.53 -10.48 -23.36
CA VAL A 130 -7.78 -10.71 -24.78
C VAL A 130 -8.39 -9.42 -25.28
N LEU A 131 -7.66 -8.72 -26.16
CA LEU A 131 -8.08 -7.47 -26.80
C LEU A 131 -8.97 -7.74 -28.00
#